data_AF-A0AAW5WFA9-F1
#
_entry.id   AF-A0AAW5WFA9-F1
#
_cell.length_a   1.000
_cell.length_b   1.000
_cell.length_c   1.000
_cell.angle_alpha   90.00
_cell.angle_beta   90.00
_cell.angle_gamma   90.00
#
_symmetry.space_group_name_H-M   'P 1'
#
loop_
_entity.id
_entity.type
_entity.pdbx_description
1 polymer ?
#
loop_
_entity_poly.entity_id
_entity_poly.type
_entity_poly.pdbx_seq_one_letter_code
_entity_poly.pdbx_strand_id
1 'polypeptide(L)'
;MSDIIPNAVVSQPAQLFTLARSFKANAYGKIYIGQIDTDPVSPANQIQVYLENEDGSHVPVSQPIIINAGGYPVYNGQIAKFVTVQGHSMAIYDAYGVQQFYYPNILKYDPDQFEVRLSEPGGAGLIGVMPYGTVQDAIKWVVPEVFPGSNAAEKLQEAVNYAV
;
A
#
# COMPACT_ATOMS: atom_id res chain seq x y z
N MET A 1 -29.36 22.56 22.03
CA MET A 1 -28.14 21.73 21.96
C MET A 1 -28.30 20.90 20.69
N SER A 2 -27.44 21.05 19.69
CA SER A 2 -27.55 20.32 18.42
C SER A 2 -27.18 18.85 18.65
N ASP A 3 -28.07 17.93 18.26
CA ASP A 3 -27.75 16.50 18.22
C ASP A 3 -26.56 16.27 17.29
N ILE A 4 -25.48 15.75 17.85
CA ILE A 4 -24.35 15.26 17.09
C ILE A 4 -24.63 13.78 16.84
N ILE A 5 -24.61 13.36 15.58
CA ILE A 5 -24.53 11.95 15.21
C ILE A 5 -23.02 11.67 15.05
N PRO A 6 -22.35 11.02 16.03
CA PRO A 6 -20.94 10.71 15.90
C PRO A 6 -20.74 9.56 14.90
N ASN A 7 -20.03 9.84 13.80
CA ASN A 7 -19.86 8.90 12.68
C ASN A 7 -18.51 8.17 12.69
N ALA A 8 -17.56 8.65 13.49
CA ALA A 8 -16.18 8.18 13.47
C ALA A 8 -15.67 7.95 14.89
N VAL A 9 -15.27 6.71 15.16
CA VAL A 9 -14.55 6.36 16.38
C VAL A 9 -13.10 6.82 16.22
N VAL A 10 -12.58 7.54 17.21
CA VAL A 10 -11.14 7.84 17.28
C VAL A 10 -10.44 6.56 17.74
N SER A 11 -9.86 5.82 16.81
CA SER A 11 -9.08 4.61 17.09
C SER A 11 -7.79 4.61 16.27
N GLN A 12 -6.76 3.98 16.81
CA GLN A 12 -5.55 3.69 16.04
C GLN A 12 -5.89 2.69 14.92
N PRO A 13 -5.65 3.02 13.64
CA PRO A 13 -5.84 2.09 12.53
C PRO A 13 -4.70 1.06 12.53
N ALA A 14 -4.76 0.09 13.44
CA ALA A 14 -3.87 -1.06 13.43
C ALA A 14 -4.62 -2.28 12.87
N GLN A 15 -4.11 -2.87 11.80
CA GLN A 15 -4.70 -4.07 11.22
C GLN A 15 -4.39 -5.28 12.11
N LEU A 16 -5.41 -5.80 12.79
CA LEU A 16 -5.33 -7.03 13.58
C LEU A 16 -5.54 -8.27 12.71
N PHE A 17 -4.78 -9.33 12.97
CA PHE A 17 -5.01 -10.64 12.39
C PHE A 17 -5.95 -11.44 13.29
N THR A 18 -7.11 -11.81 12.75
CA THR A 18 -8.17 -12.53 13.47
C THR A 18 -8.40 -13.91 12.86
N LEU A 19 -9.22 -14.74 13.51
CA LEU A 19 -9.67 -16.02 12.96
C LEU A 19 -10.82 -15.79 11.95
N ALA A 20 -10.90 -16.63 10.93
CA ALA A 20 -11.89 -16.48 9.85
C ALA A 20 -13.34 -16.74 10.29
N ARG A 21 -13.53 -17.53 11.35
CA ARG A 21 -14.85 -17.99 11.80
C ARG A 21 -15.25 -17.47 13.18
N SER A 22 -14.41 -16.65 13.80
CA SER A 22 -14.72 -16.04 15.09
C SER A 22 -13.93 -14.75 15.25
N PHE A 23 -14.56 -13.72 15.79
CA PHE A 23 -13.90 -12.45 16.06
C PHE A 23 -12.98 -12.54 17.29
N LYS A 24 -11.85 -13.23 17.10
CA LYS A 24 -10.78 -13.47 18.06
C LYS A 24 -9.44 -13.28 17.37
N ALA A 25 -8.42 -12.86 18.12
CA ALA A 25 -7.05 -12.82 17.63
C ALA A 25 -6.61 -14.20 17.09
N ASN A 26 -5.92 -14.21 15.96
CA ASN A 26 -5.26 -15.40 15.46
C ASN A 26 -3.96 -15.65 16.23
N ALA A 27 -4.09 -15.92 17.54
CA ALA A 27 -2.97 -16.05 18.46
C ALA A 27 -2.02 -17.17 18.03
N TYR A 28 -0.73 -16.87 17.99
CA TYR A 28 0.34 -17.78 17.56
C TYR A 28 0.17 -18.32 16.13
N GLY A 29 -0.66 -17.64 15.33
CA GLY A 29 -0.77 -17.89 13.90
C GLY A 29 0.49 -17.49 13.13
N LYS A 30 0.51 -17.88 11.86
CA LYS A 30 1.64 -17.69 10.95
C LYS A 30 1.19 -16.93 9.71
N ILE A 31 1.99 -15.97 9.28
CA ILE A 31 1.78 -15.23 8.05
C ILE A 31 2.91 -15.59 7.08
N TYR A 32 2.52 -15.94 5.85
CA TYR A 32 3.41 -16.21 4.74
C TYR A 32 3.16 -15.19 3.64
N ILE A 33 4.24 -14.73 3.02
CA ILE A 33 4.28 -13.66 2.02
C ILE A 33 5.06 -14.16 0.80
N GLY A 34 4.47 -14.04 -0.38
CA GLY A 34 5.04 -14.58 -1.60
C GLY A 34 4.78 -13.74 -2.83
N GLN A 35 5.18 -14.27 -3.98
CA GLN A 35 4.90 -13.65 -5.27
C GLN A 35 3.38 -13.60 -5.51
N ILE A 36 2.92 -12.57 -6.20
CA ILE A 36 1.52 -12.40 -6.57
C ILE A 36 1.01 -13.65 -7.31
N ASP A 37 -0.23 -14.03 -7.02
CA ASP A 37 -0.94 -15.16 -7.63
C ASP A 37 -0.27 -16.54 -7.42
N THR A 38 0.59 -16.67 -6.39
CA THR A 38 1.25 -17.93 -6.01
C THR A 38 0.92 -18.36 -4.59
N ASP A 39 1.26 -19.60 -4.23
CA ASP A 39 1.18 -20.09 -2.85
C ASP A 39 2.43 -19.68 -2.05
N PRO A 40 2.32 -18.76 -1.07
CA PRO A 40 3.46 -18.25 -0.31
C PRO A 40 3.98 -19.23 0.75
N VAL A 41 3.30 -20.36 1.01
CA VAL A 41 3.81 -21.39 1.91
C VAL A 41 4.99 -22.14 1.29
N SER A 42 5.00 -22.27 -0.04
CA SER A 42 6.13 -22.82 -0.79
C SER A 42 7.34 -21.87 -0.71
N PRO A 43 8.50 -22.31 -0.21
CA PRO A 43 9.68 -21.45 -0.10
C PRO A 43 10.15 -20.86 -1.43
N ALA A 44 9.91 -21.56 -2.55
CA ALA A 44 10.28 -21.07 -3.88
C ALA A 44 9.46 -19.84 -4.31
N ASN A 45 8.26 -19.67 -3.75
CA ASN A 45 7.36 -18.58 -4.04
C ASN A 45 7.49 -17.43 -3.03
N GLN A 46 8.23 -17.62 -1.94
CA GLN A 46 8.40 -16.60 -0.91
C GLN A 46 9.25 -15.45 -1.44
N ILE A 47 8.88 -14.23 -1.03
CA ILE A 47 9.67 -13.04 -1.29
C ILE A 47 10.30 -12.53 0.01
N GLN A 48 11.31 -11.68 -0.11
CA GLN A 48 11.96 -11.08 1.05
C GLN A 48 10.98 -10.13 1.77
N VAL A 49 10.88 -10.30 3.10
CA VAL A 49 10.16 -9.40 3.99
C VAL A 49 11.16 -8.62 4.83
N TYR A 50 10.88 -7.35 5.11
CA TYR A 50 11.69 -6.50 5.95
C TYR A 50 10.91 -6.05 7.18
N LEU A 51 11.60 -5.99 8.32
CA LEU A 51 11.18 -5.23 9.49
C LEU A 51 11.52 -3.76 9.26
N GLU A 52 10.55 -2.87 9.42
CA GLU A 52 10.76 -1.42 9.44
C GLU A 52 10.89 -0.96 10.89
N ASN A 53 12.05 -0.41 11.23
CA ASN A 53 12.34 0.13 12.56
C ASN A 53 11.76 1.53 12.73
N GLU A 54 11.73 2.02 13.97
CA GLU A 54 11.24 3.37 14.29
C GLU A 54 12.06 4.50 13.63
N ASP A 55 13.32 4.23 13.30
CA ASP A 55 14.20 5.15 12.56
C ASP A 55 14.02 5.09 11.03
N GLY A 56 13.10 4.25 10.54
CA GLY A 56 12.83 4.03 9.12
C GLY A 56 13.81 3.07 8.42
N SER A 57 14.78 2.50 9.14
CA SER A 57 15.69 1.50 8.59
C SER A 57 14.97 0.16 8.37
N HIS A 58 15.50 -0.64 7.44
CA HIS A 58 14.91 -1.93 7.04
C HIS A 58 15.85 -3.09 7.32
N VAL A 59 15.36 -4.10 8.06
CA VAL A 59 16.13 -5.31 8.39
C VAL A 59 15.46 -6.52 7.75
N PRO A 60 16.16 -7.34 6.95
CA PRO A 60 15.57 -8.54 6.38
C PRO A 60 15.22 -9.54 7.48
N VAL A 61 14.02 -10.11 7.40
CA VAL A 61 13.53 -11.12 8.35
C VAL A 61 13.15 -12.40 7.63
N SER A 62 13.22 -13.52 8.37
CA SER A 62 12.75 -14.82 7.87
C SER A 62 11.24 -14.97 8.02
N GLN A 63 10.70 -15.85 7.20
CA GLN A 63 9.29 -16.27 7.26
C GLN A 63 9.20 -17.65 7.93
N PRO A 64 8.05 -18.01 8.55
CA PRO A 64 6.81 -17.22 8.67
C PRO A 64 6.91 -16.11 9.72
N ILE A 65 6.11 -15.05 9.54
CA ILE A 65 5.91 -14.02 10.54
C ILE A 65 4.93 -14.55 11.59
N ILE A 66 5.25 -14.38 12.87
CA ILE A 66 4.43 -14.89 13.97
C ILE A 66 3.45 -13.83 14.45
N ILE A 67 2.23 -14.26 14.78
CA ILE A 67 1.20 -13.41 15.38
C ILE A 67 1.19 -13.64 16.91
N ASN A 68 1.20 -12.57 17.71
CA ASN A 68 1.10 -12.69 19.16
C ASN A 68 -0.34 -12.96 19.65
N ALA A 69 -0.51 -13.13 20.96
CA ALA A 69 -1.83 -13.36 21.56
C ALA A 69 -2.85 -12.23 21.33
N GLY A 70 -2.38 -11.01 21.05
CA GLY A 70 -3.22 -9.85 20.74
C GLY A 70 -3.63 -9.74 19.26
N GLY A 71 -3.11 -10.59 18.38
CA GLY A 71 -3.40 -10.52 16.94
C GLY A 71 -2.46 -9.61 16.15
N TYR A 72 -1.33 -9.21 16.74
CA TYR A 72 -0.32 -8.37 16.08
C TYR A 72 0.83 -9.23 15.53
N PRO A 73 1.39 -8.89 14.36
CA PRO A 73 2.62 -9.50 13.89
C PRO A 73 3.78 -9.06 14.79
N VAL A 74 4.66 -10.00 15.13
CA VAL A 74 5.78 -9.78 16.04
C VAL A 74 7.11 -10.28 15.51
N TYR A 75 8.19 -9.59 15.89
CA TYR A 75 9.57 -10.03 15.70
C TYR A 75 10.23 -10.11 17.08
N ASN A 76 10.81 -11.25 17.43
CA ASN A 76 11.39 -11.50 18.77
C ASN A 76 10.46 -11.13 19.94
N GLY A 77 9.14 -11.33 19.76
CA GLY A 77 8.13 -11.06 20.78
C GLY A 77 7.65 -9.60 20.87
N GLN A 78 8.27 -8.68 20.13
CA GLN A 78 7.86 -7.27 20.06
C GLN A 78 6.98 -7.03 18.83
N ILE A 79 5.98 -6.16 18.97
CA ILE A 79 5.13 -5.73 17.86
C ILE A 79 6.00 -4.98 16.86
N ALA A 80 5.88 -5.38 15.59
CA ALA A 80 6.78 -4.94 14.53
C ALA A 80 5.99 -4.61 13.26
N LYS A 81 6.50 -3.66 12.48
CA LYS A 81 5.98 -3.36 11.14
C LYS A 81 6.77 -4.16 10.11
N PHE A 82 6.05 -4.90 9.28
CA PHE A 82 6.64 -5.70 8.20
C PHE A 82 6.25 -5.11 6.85
N VAL A 83 7.22 -4.98 5.95
CA VAL A 83 7.05 -4.37 4.63
C VAL A 83 7.73 -5.20 3.54
N THR A 84 7.23 -5.05 2.32
CA THR A 84 7.78 -5.64 1.10
C THR A 84 8.02 -4.53 0.07
N VAL A 85 8.96 -4.76 -0.85
CA VAL A 85 9.29 -3.78 -1.91
C VAL A 85 8.20 -3.75 -3.00
N GLN A 86 7.53 -4.88 -3.22
CA GLN A 86 6.52 -5.07 -4.26
C GLN A 86 5.22 -5.61 -3.68
N GLY A 87 4.16 -5.61 -4.48
CA GLY A 87 2.92 -6.33 -4.16
C GLY A 87 3.18 -7.83 -3.97
N HIS A 88 2.36 -8.47 -3.14
CA HIS A 88 2.62 -9.84 -2.69
C HIS A 88 1.34 -10.63 -2.48
N SER A 89 1.43 -11.96 -2.57
CA SER A 89 0.41 -12.85 -2.02
C SER A 89 0.60 -13.01 -0.52
N MET A 90 -0.48 -13.29 0.20
CA MET A 90 -0.43 -13.54 1.64
C MET A 90 -1.32 -14.72 2.02
N ALA A 91 -0.77 -15.63 2.82
CA ALA A 91 -1.53 -16.71 3.45
C ALA A 91 -1.39 -16.62 4.98
N ILE A 92 -2.52 -16.71 5.67
CA ILE A 92 -2.58 -16.64 7.13
C ILE A 92 -3.08 -17.98 7.66
N TYR A 93 -2.29 -18.59 8.53
CA TYR A 93 -2.59 -19.84 9.20
C TYR A 93 -2.76 -19.60 10.70
N ASP A 94 -3.58 -20.41 11.36
CA ASP A 94 -3.65 -20.42 12.81
C ASP A 94 -2.55 -21.28 13.46
N ALA A 95 -2.53 -21.30 14.79
CA ALA A 95 -1.57 -22.08 15.57
C ALA A 95 -1.66 -23.59 15.32
N TYR A 96 -2.78 -24.08 14.80
CA TYR A 96 -3.01 -25.49 14.48
C TYR A 96 -2.68 -25.82 13.02
N GLY A 97 -2.21 -24.85 12.23
CA GLY A 97 -1.87 -25.04 10.83
C GLY A 97 -3.08 -25.05 9.89
N VAL A 98 -4.24 -24.55 10.34
CA VAL A 98 -5.42 -24.39 9.48
C VAL A 98 -5.37 -23.01 8.83
N GLN A 99 -5.53 -22.97 7.51
CA GLN A 99 -5.59 -21.72 6.76
C GLN A 99 -6.85 -20.93 7.16
N GLN A 100 -6.64 -19.70 7.62
CA GLN A 100 -7.71 -18.75 7.95
C GLN A 100 -8.04 -17.89 6.74
N PHE A 101 -7.02 -17.33 6.09
CA PHE A 101 -7.20 -16.43 4.95
C PHE A 101 -6.12 -16.64 3.89
N TYR A 102 -6.48 -16.32 2.65
CA TYR A 102 -5.58 -16.24 1.52
C TYR A 102 -5.94 -15.03 0.67
N TYR A 103 -4.92 -14.27 0.28
CA TYR A 103 -5.03 -13.15 -0.62
C TYR A 103 -4.03 -13.36 -1.76
N PRO A 104 -4.49 -13.57 -3.00
CA PRO A 104 -3.60 -13.85 -4.11
C PRO A 104 -2.75 -12.64 -4.51
N ASN A 105 -3.29 -11.43 -4.33
CA ASN A 105 -2.61 -10.19 -4.67
C ASN A 105 -2.99 -9.09 -3.66
N ILE A 106 -2.03 -8.72 -2.82
CA ILE A 106 -2.09 -7.55 -1.96
C ILE A 106 -1.13 -6.53 -2.54
N LEU A 107 -1.70 -5.57 -3.25
CA LEU A 107 -1.05 -4.29 -3.49
C LEU A 107 -1.58 -3.35 -2.41
N LYS A 108 -0.72 -2.96 -1.47
CA LYS A 108 -1.12 -1.97 -0.47
C LYS A 108 -1.44 -0.67 -1.23
N TYR A 109 -2.72 -0.31 -1.30
CA TYR A 109 -3.11 1.08 -1.44
C TYR A 109 -2.70 1.75 -0.13
N ASP A 110 -1.51 2.35 -0.08
CA ASP A 110 -1.40 3.50 0.81
C ASP A 110 -2.28 4.60 0.19
N PRO A 111 -3.24 5.19 0.92
CA PRO A 111 -4.06 6.28 0.40
C PRO A 111 -3.19 7.40 -0.21
N ASP A 112 -1.98 7.59 0.31
CA ASP A 112 -0.95 8.51 -0.19
C ASP A 112 -0.50 8.19 -1.63
N GLN A 113 -0.55 6.94 -2.06
CA GLN A 113 -0.13 6.54 -3.42
C GLN A 113 -1.09 7.04 -4.50
N PHE A 114 -2.36 7.31 -4.16
CA PHE A 114 -3.27 7.92 -5.13
C PHE A 114 -2.94 9.40 -5.34
N GLU A 115 -2.64 10.14 -4.27
CA GLU A 115 -2.17 11.53 -4.36
C GLU A 115 -0.85 11.62 -5.13
N VAL A 116 0.12 10.75 -4.83
CA VAL A 116 1.39 10.67 -5.57
C VAL A 116 1.13 10.41 -7.06
N ARG A 117 0.33 9.39 -7.41
CA ARG A 117 -0.02 9.07 -8.80
C ARG A 117 -0.76 10.21 -9.53
N LEU A 118 -1.58 10.98 -8.82
CA LEU A 118 -2.23 12.17 -9.38
C LEU A 118 -1.25 13.33 -9.58
N SER A 119 -0.20 13.42 -8.76
CA SER A 119 0.84 14.46 -8.85
C SER A 119 1.88 14.19 -9.94
N GLU A 120 2.01 12.94 -10.40
CA GLU A 120 2.92 12.58 -11.49
C GLU A 120 2.46 13.18 -12.84
N PRO A 121 3.38 13.40 -13.81
CA PRO A 121 3.06 14.01 -15.10
C PRO A 121 1.93 13.33 -15.89
N GLY A 122 1.65 12.05 -15.65
CA GLY A 122 0.56 11.29 -16.28
C GLY A 122 -0.74 11.23 -15.47
N GLY A 123 -0.80 11.89 -14.30
CA GLY A 123 -1.91 11.77 -13.36
C GLY A 123 -3.27 12.17 -13.93
N ALA A 124 -3.32 13.12 -14.85
CA ALA A 124 -4.55 13.52 -15.55
C ALA A 124 -5.16 12.37 -16.39
N GLY A 125 -4.36 11.38 -16.81
CA GLY A 125 -4.83 10.18 -17.50
C GLY A 125 -5.59 9.20 -16.61
N LEU A 126 -5.53 9.37 -15.29
CA LEU A 126 -6.26 8.54 -14.32
C LEU A 126 -7.68 9.06 -14.06
N ILE A 127 -8.02 10.26 -14.52
CA ILE A 127 -9.33 10.90 -14.32
C ILE A 127 -10.15 10.79 -15.60
N GLY A 128 -11.18 9.93 -15.59
CA GLY A 128 -12.10 9.77 -16.72
C GLY A 128 -13.03 10.97 -16.92
N VAL A 129 -13.39 11.25 -18.17
CA VAL A 129 -14.40 12.26 -18.55
C VAL A 129 -15.53 11.63 -19.34
N MET A 130 -16.74 12.20 -19.25
CA MET A 130 -17.89 11.77 -20.06
C MET A 130 -17.81 12.37 -21.48
N PRO A 131 -18.27 11.67 -22.54
CA PRO A 131 -18.82 10.31 -22.56
C PRO A 131 -17.75 9.19 -22.61
N TYR A 132 -16.50 9.53 -22.94
CA TYR A 132 -15.34 8.64 -22.95
C TYR A 132 -14.04 9.48 -22.93
N GLY A 133 -12.93 8.85 -22.56
CA GLY A 133 -11.60 9.49 -22.50
C GLY A 133 -11.22 9.97 -21.10
N THR A 134 -10.13 10.74 -21.03
CA THR A 134 -9.53 11.22 -19.77
C THR A 134 -9.37 12.75 -19.76
N VAL A 135 -9.07 13.32 -18.60
CA VAL A 135 -8.71 14.75 -18.50
C VAL A 135 -7.46 15.05 -19.34
N GLN A 136 -6.51 14.11 -19.42
CA GLN A 136 -5.33 14.25 -20.29
C GLN A 136 -5.71 14.46 -21.76
N ASP A 137 -6.72 13.74 -22.26
CA ASP A 137 -7.21 13.89 -23.64
C ASP A 137 -7.91 15.24 -23.88
N ALA A 138 -8.44 15.85 -22.81
CA ALA A 138 -9.13 17.13 -22.86
C ALA A 138 -8.18 18.34 -22.77
N ILE A 139 -6.99 18.18 -22.17
CA ILE A 139 -5.98 19.24 -22.07
C ILE A 139 -5.25 19.37 -23.42
N LYS A 140 -5.72 20.30 -24.26
CA LYS A 140 -5.16 20.55 -25.60
C LYS A 140 -4.13 21.67 -25.65
N TRP A 141 -4.02 22.45 -24.58
CA TRP A 141 -3.20 23.66 -24.54
C TRP A 141 -2.00 23.44 -23.64
N VAL A 142 -0.84 23.88 -24.15
CA VAL A 142 0.40 23.96 -23.39
C VAL A 142 0.63 25.42 -23.05
N VAL A 143 0.80 25.73 -21.76
CA VAL A 143 1.03 27.10 -21.27
C VAL A 143 2.37 27.16 -20.53
N PRO A 144 3.13 28.27 -20.57
CA PRO A 144 4.46 28.35 -19.95
C PRO A 144 4.49 27.99 -18.46
N GLU A 145 3.37 28.15 -17.75
CA GLU A 145 3.27 27.91 -16.31
C GLU A 145 3.54 26.45 -15.90
N VAL A 146 3.35 25.49 -16.81
CA VAL A 146 3.56 24.05 -16.54
C VAL A 146 5.03 23.63 -16.65
N PHE A 147 5.90 24.49 -17.17
CA PHE A 147 7.33 24.23 -17.29
C PHE A 147 8.10 24.75 -16.08
N PRO A 148 9.18 24.05 -15.66
CA PRO A 148 10.07 24.57 -14.64
C PRO A 148 10.73 25.88 -15.10
N GLY A 149 11.18 26.68 -14.13
CA GLY A 149 11.82 27.97 -14.41
C GLY A 149 11.50 29.03 -13.35
N SER A 150 12.49 29.88 -13.08
CA SER A 150 12.41 30.94 -12.07
C SER A 150 11.73 32.21 -12.58
N ASN A 151 11.69 32.40 -13.90
CA ASN A 151 11.12 33.58 -14.55
C ASN A 151 10.40 33.21 -15.85
N ALA A 152 9.65 34.17 -16.40
CA ALA A 152 8.82 33.94 -17.59
C ALA A 152 9.65 33.59 -18.85
N ALA A 153 10.87 34.11 -18.98
CA ALA A 153 11.72 33.86 -20.15
C ALA A 153 12.20 32.39 -20.18
N GLU A 154 12.63 31.87 -19.03
CA GLU A 154 13.03 30.45 -18.88
C GLU A 154 11.87 29.51 -19.20
N LYS A 155 10.71 29.75 -18.58
CA LYS A 155 9.49 28.95 -18.81
C LYS A 155 9.03 28.97 -20.27
N LEU A 156 9.10 30.14 -20.93
CA LEU A 156 8.73 30.27 -22.33
C LEU A 156 9.71 29.52 -23.24
N GLN A 157 11.01 29.59 -22.95
CA GLN A 157 12.02 28.88 -23.73
C GLN A 157 11.83 27.36 -23.65
N GLU A 158 11.54 26.82 -22.47
CA GLU A 158 11.24 25.39 -22.30
C GLU A 158 9.95 24.98 -23.02
N ALA A 159 8.90 25.80 -22.95
CA ALA A 159 7.66 25.56 -23.66
C ALA A 159 7.86 25.49 -25.19
N VAL A 160 8.70 26.38 -25.74
CA VAL A 160 9.07 26.36 -27.16
C VAL A 160 9.86 25.09 -27.49
N ASN A 161 10.83 24.71 -26.65
CA ASN A 161 11.63 23.49 -26.87
C ASN A 161 10.79 22.21 -26.83
N TYR A 162 9.72 22.19 -26.04
CA TYR A 162 8.78 21.06 -25.99
C TYR A 162 7.92 20.94 -27.26
N ALA A 163 7.61 22.07 -27.90
CA ALA A 163 6.71 22.13 -29.06
C ALA A 163 7.40 21.91 -30.41
N VAL A 164 8.74 21.92 -30.45
CA VAL A 164 9.58 21.77 -31.65
C VAL A 164 10.20 20.38 -31.69
#